data_AF-A0A7V9GW95-F1
#
_entry.id   AF-A0A7V9GW95-F1
#
_cell.length_a   1.000
_cell.length_b   1.000
_cell.length_c   1.000
_cell.angle_alpha   90.00
_cell.angle_beta   90.00
_cell.angle_gamma   90.00
#
_symmetry.space_group_name_H-M   'P 1'
#
loop_
_entity.id
_entity.type
_entity.pdbx_description
1 polymer ?
#
loop_
_entity_poly.entity_id
_entity_poly.type
_entity_poly.pdbx_seq_one_letter_code
_entity_poly.pdbx_strand_id
1 'polypeptide(L)' 'MGWPFHARRRLRGLRLVATDADLSVGDGALVEGTVGDLLLLITGRTAAATRRLRGPGVEQIR' A
#
# COMPACT_ATOMS: atom_id res chain seq x y z
N MET A 1 12.67 7.21 -2.21
CA MET A 1 12.09 7.40 -0.87
C MET A 1 12.83 6.56 0.18
N GLY A 2 13.72 7.19 0.93
CA GLY A 2 14.40 6.63 2.10
C GLY A 2 14.43 7.70 3.20
N TRP A 3 14.24 7.27 4.45
CA TRP A 3 14.04 8.06 5.68
C TRP A 3 12.96 9.17 5.61
N PRO A 4 12.03 9.26 6.58
CA PRO A 4 11.79 8.36 7.72
C PRO A 4 10.90 7.15 7.38
N PHE A 5 10.28 7.10 6.19
CA PHE A 5 9.19 6.15 5.92
C PHE A 5 9.60 4.78 5.34
N HIS A 6 10.83 4.67 4.80
CA HIS A 6 11.35 3.45 4.15
C HIS A 6 10.35 2.71 3.23
N ALA A 7 9.42 3.45 2.62
CA ALA A 7 8.28 2.88 1.90
C ALA A 7 8.72 1.90 0.80
N ARG A 8 9.81 2.22 0.09
CA ARG A 8 10.36 1.34 -0.95
C ARG A 8 10.90 0.00 -0.42
N ARG A 9 11.38 -0.04 0.82
CA ARG A 9 11.82 -1.30 1.47
C ARG A 9 10.62 -2.05 2.05
N ARG A 10 9.70 -1.32 2.70
CA ARG A 10 8.52 -1.89 3.38
C ARG A 10 7.47 -2.45 2.42
N LEU A 11 7.28 -1.78 1.28
CA LEU A 11 6.27 -2.12 0.28
C LEU A 11 6.88 -2.88 -0.91
N ARG A 12 8.08 -3.43 -0.74
CA ARG A 12 8.72 -4.23 -1.79
C ARG A 12 7.93 -5.52 -2.01
N GLY A 13 7.66 -5.87 -3.26
CA GLY A 13 6.89 -7.08 -3.61
C GLY A 13 5.38 -6.90 -3.44
N LEU A 14 4.91 -5.66 -3.27
CA LEU A 14 3.49 -5.33 -3.28
C LEU A 14 3.15 -4.54 -4.55
N ARG A 15 1.97 -4.84 -5.08
CA ARG A 15 1.33 -4.06 -6.15
C ARG A 15 0.18 -3.27 -5.55
N LEU A 16 0.31 -1.96 -5.49
CA LEU A 16 -0.75 -1.05 -5.02
C LEU A 16 -1.64 -0.67 -6.20
N VAL A 17 -2.96 -0.85 -6.05
CA VAL A 17 -3.95 -0.50 -7.09
C VAL A 17 -5.03 0.37 -6.46
N ALA A 18 -5.25 1.55 -7.03
CA ALA A 18 -6.37 2.40 -6.62
C ALA A 18 -7.66 1.96 -7.29
N THR A 19 -8.76 1.99 -6.55
CA THR A 19 -10.11 1.70 -7.08
C THR A 19 -10.83 2.94 -7.61
N ASP A 20 -10.36 4.14 -7.22
CA ASP A 20 -10.95 5.45 -7.51
C ASP A 20 -10.08 6.30 -8.47
N ALA A 21 -8.95 5.76 -8.93
CA ALA A 21 -8.07 6.39 -9.90
C ALA A 21 -7.29 5.35 -10.72
N ASP A 22 -6.76 5.75 -11.87
CA ASP A 22 -5.86 4.93 -12.68
C ASP A 22 -4.43 4.92 -12.08
N LEU A 23 -4.32 4.44 -10.85
CA LEU A 23 -3.05 4.31 -10.13
C LEU A 23 -2.76 2.83 -9.93
N SER A 24 -1.71 2.34 -10.58
CA SER A 24 -1.11 1.04 -10.27
C SER A 24 0.39 1.21 -10.13
N VAL A 25 0.94 0.89 -8.95
CA VAL A 25 2.37 1.06 -8.66
C VAL A 25 2.94 -0.16 -7.94
N GLY A 26 4.17 -0.51 -8.30
CA GLY A 26 4.84 -1.70 -7.77
C GLY A 26 4.45 -2.97 -8.51
N ASP A 27 4.98 -4.08 -8.01
CA ASP A 27 4.80 -5.42 -8.58
C ASP A 27 4.79 -6.44 -7.45
N GLY A 28 4.00 -7.50 -7.62
CA GLY A 28 3.81 -8.57 -6.63
C GLY A 28 2.39 -8.63 -6.05
N ALA A 29 2.27 -8.86 -4.75
CA ALA A 29 0.98 -9.16 -4.12
C ALA A 29 0.07 -7.92 -4.09
N LEU A 30 -1.16 -8.11 -4.55
CA LEU A 30 -2.13 -7.03 -4.71
C LEU A 30 -2.56 -6.46 -3.35
N VAL A 31 -2.51 -5.13 -3.27
CA VAL A 31 -3.09 -4.29 -2.22
C VAL A 31 -3.98 -3.26 -2.91
N GLU A 32 -5.27 -3.36 -2.70
CA GLU A 32 -6.28 -2.56 -3.38
C GLU A 32 -7.08 -1.70 -2.38
N GLY A 33 -7.38 -0.47 -2.76
CA GLY A 33 -8.24 0.45 -2.00
C GLY A 33 -8.28 1.84 -2.65
N THR A 34 -8.79 2.85 -1.94
CA THR A 34 -8.77 4.21 -2.50
C THR A 34 -7.35 4.77 -2.53
N VAL A 35 -7.07 5.75 -3.41
CA VAL A 35 -5.78 6.48 -3.43
C VAL A 35 -5.46 7.02 -2.04
N GLY A 36 -6.47 7.55 -1.31
CA GLY A 36 -6.31 8.05 0.04
C GLY A 36 -5.81 6.97 1.01
N ASP A 37 -6.39 5.77 0.98
CA ASP A 37 -5.98 4.65 1.82
C ASP A 37 -4.57 4.14 1.48
N LEU A 38 -4.23 4.10 0.19
CA LEU A 38 -2.89 3.74 -0.26
C LEU A 38 -1.85 4.78 0.17
N LEU A 39 -2.19 6.07 0.16
CA LEU A 39 -1.31 7.12 0.67
C LEU A 39 -1.08 7.00 2.18
N LEU A 40 -2.09 6.63 2.97
CA LEU A 40 -1.91 6.30 4.39
C LEU A 40 -0.88 5.18 4.56
N LEU A 41 -0.96 4.13 3.73
CA LEU A 41 0.01 3.04 3.74
C LEU A 41 1.43 3.53 3.37
N ILE A 42 1.58 4.25 2.26
CA ILE A 42 2.87 4.78 1.75
C ILE A 42 3.56 5.68 2.78
N THR A 43 2.76 6.45 3.52
CA THR A 43 3.25 7.37 4.55
C THR A 43 3.39 6.73 5.94
N GLY A 44 3.22 5.41 6.03
CA GLY A 44 3.53 4.61 7.23
C GLY A 44 2.39 4.46 8.24
N ARG A 45 1.18 4.97 7.96
CA ARG A 45 -0.02 4.85 8.81
C ARG A 45 -0.73 3.51 8.60
N THR A 46 0.04 2.43 8.70
CA THR A 46 -0.35 1.09 8.28
C THR A 46 -1.59 0.57 9.01
N ALA A 47 -1.70 0.76 10.33
CA ALA A 47 -2.88 0.30 11.09
C ALA A 47 -4.20 0.98 10.66
N ALA A 48 -4.14 2.24 10.21
CA ALA A 48 -5.31 2.96 9.70
C ALA A 48 -5.65 2.53 8.27
N ALA A 49 -4.64 2.20 7.46
CA ALA A 49 -4.79 1.78 6.09
C ALA A 49 -5.30 0.33 5.98
N THR A 50 -4.73 -0.63 6.72
CA THR A 50 -5.03 -2.08 6.56
C THR A 50 -6.48 -2.44 6.78
N ARG A 51 -7.24 -1.67 7.57
CA ARG A 51 -8.69 -1.88 7.75
C ARG A 51 -9.53 -1.54 6.52
N ARG A 52 -8.97 -0.76 5.59
CA ARG A 52 -9.65 -0.23 4.39
C ARG A 52 -9.09 -0.83 3.09
N LEU A 53 -7.98 -1.55 3.18
CA LEU A 53 -7.32 -2.19 2.04
C LEU A 53 -7.74 -3.65 1.90
N ARG A 54 -7.68 -4.17 0.67
CA ARG A 54 -8.02 -5.55 0.31
C ARG A 54 -6.91 -6.20 -0.52
N GLY A 55 -6.95 -7.52 -0.59
CA GLY A 55 -6.03 -8.31 -1.42
C GLY A 55 -4.94 -9.05 -0.64
N PRO A 56 -4.25 -10.01 -1.27
CA PRO A 56 -3.28 -10.90 -0.63
C PRO A 56 -2.05 -10.17 -0.08
N GLY A 57 -1.75 -8.96 -0.56
CA GLY A 57 -0.64 -8.16 -0.05
C GLY A 57 -0.93 -7.50 1.31
N VAL A 58 -2.21 -7.39 1.72
CA VAL A 58 -2.59 -6.78 3.01
C VAL A 58 -2.08 -7.61 4.20
N GLU A 59 -2.07 -8.93 4.06
CA GLU A 59 -1.57 -9.84 5.10
C GLU A 59 -0.05 -9.72 5.32
N GLN A 60 0.69 -9.23 4.31
CA GLN A 60 2.15 -9.07 4.38
C GLN A 60 2.57 -7.77 5.07
N ILE A 61 1.64 -6.83 5.24
CA ILE A 61 1.88 -5.52 5.89
C ILE A 61 1.24 -5.41 7.28
N ARG A 62 0.56 -6.46 7.75
CA ARG A 62 0.03 -6.55 9.11
C ARG A 62 1.14 -6.81 10.11
#